data_AF-A0A317VF04-F1
#
_entry.id   AF-A0A317VF04-F1
#
_cell.length_a   1.000
_cell.length_b   1.000
_cell.length_c   1.000
_cell.angle_alpha   90.00
_cell.angle_beta   90.00
_cell.angle_gamma   90.00
#
_symmetry.space_group_name_H-M   'P 1'
#
loop_
_entity.id
_entity.type
_entity.pdbx_description
1 polymer ?
#
loop_
_entity_poly.entity_id
_entity_poly.type
_entity_poly.pdbx_seq_one_letter_code
_entity_poly.pdbx_strand_id
1 'polypeptide(L)'
;MPAITTTVEIAAPPSTVRAKFLDFASIPSYTPTGFIRSIVPADNKPPTTLQPGDKLTCIVGYGKMTFTPVVRQNTPSLFSWIGSLPGVFTGEHRFVFEEIPNQPGRTRLVHEERFSGMLGFLMGGNLMANAAGWNENTRSGFESFNRDFKLWVEGK
;
A
#
# COMPACT_ATOMS: atom_id res chain seq x y z
N MET A 1 -3.22 -2.22 17.92
CA MET A 1 -2.61 -1.11 17.16
C MET A 1 -3.66 -0.58 16.21
N PRO A 2 -3.83 0.75 16.08
CA PRO A 2 -4.73 1.30 15.09
C PRO A 2 -4.25 0.90 13.68
N ALA A 3 -5.17 0.41 12.86
CA ALA A 3 -4.90 0.03 11.48
C ALA A 3 -6.03 0.51 10.59
N ILE A 4 -5.68 0.89 9.37
CA ILE A 4 -6.65 1.14 8.29
C ILE A 4 -6.54 -0.04 7.36
N THR A 5 -7.65 -0.75 7.16
CA THR A 5 -7.72 -1.92 6.29
C THR A 5 -8.81 -1.72 5.27
N THR A 6 -8.48 -2.03 4.02
CA THR A 6 -9.43 -2.11 2.90
C THR A 6 -9.19 -3.42 2.17
N THR A 7 -10.23 -3.93 1.51
CA THR A 7 -10.15 -5.18 0.75
C THR A 7 -10.79 -5.01 -0.62
N VAL A 8 -10.26 -5.73 -1.59
CA VAL A 8 -10.87 -5.84 -2.91
C VAL A 8 -10.66 -7.24 -3.46
N GLU A 9 -11.69 -7.80 -4.11
CA GLU A 9 -11.56 -9.07 -4.83
C GLU A 9 -11.17 -8.82 -6.28
N ILE A 10 -10.19 -9.56 -6.78
CA ILE A 10 -9.64 -9.45 -8.13
C ILE A 10 -9.77 -10.80 -8.82
N ALA A 11 -10.30 -10.82 -10.03
CA ALA A 11 -10.50 -11.98 -10.90
C ALA A 11 -9.20 -12.43 -11.59
N ALA A 12 -8.17 -12.65 -10.78
CA ALA A 12 -6.90 -13.25 -11.16
C ALA A 12 -6.32 -14.03 -9.97
N PRO A 13 -5.50 -15.07 -10.19
CA PRO A 13 -4.84 -15.80 -9.10
C PRO A 13 -3.80 -14.93 -8.38
N PRO A 14 -3.46 -15.21 -7.10
CA PRO A 14 -2.59 -14.34 -6.31
C PRO A 14 -1.20 -14.12 -6.90
N SER A 15 -0.67 -15.14 -7.59
CA SER A 15 0.60 -15.03 -8.32
C SER A 15 0.56 -13.95 -9.40
N THR A 16 -0.52 -13.88 -10.19
CA THR A 16 -0.74 -12.85 -11.21
C THR A 16 -0.95 -11.49 -10.59
N VAL A 17 -1.79 -11.39 -9.54
CA VAL A 17 -2.03 -10.13 -8.84
C VAL A 17 -0.74 -9.58 -8.24
N ARG A 18 0.07 -10.42 -7.59
CA ARG A 18 1.36 -10.02 -7.04
C ARG A 18 2.35 -9.60 -8.13
N ALA A 19 2.44 -10.35 -9.22
CA ALA A 19 3.34 -10.01 -10.34
C ALA A 19 2.99 -8.63 -10.92
N LYS A 20 1.70 -8.37 -11.12
CA LYS A 20 1.18 -7.07 -11.54
C LYS A 20 1.44 -5.97 -10.49
N PHE A 21 1.24 -6.25 -9.20
CA PHE A 21 1.54 -5.28 -8.14
C PHE A 21 3.01 -4.87 -8.11
N LEU A 22 3.93 -5.83 -8.29
CA LEU A 22 5.37 -5.57 -8.30
C LEU A 22 5.87 -4.91 -9.60
N ASP A 23 5.02 -4.77 -10.61
CA ASP A 23 5.30 -3.93 -11.77
C ASP A 23 5.09 -2.45 -11.43
N PHE A 24 6.01 -1.93 -10.60
CA PHE A 24 5.92 -0.56 -10.11
C PHE A 24 5.98 0.49 -11.23
N ALA A 25 6.63 0.16 -12.35
CA ALA A 25 6.72 1.03 -13.51
C ALA A 25 5.35 1.30 -14.16
N SER A 26 4.40 0.38 -14.01
CA SER A 26 3.04 0.53 -14.53
C SER A 26 2.13 1.35 -13.62
N ILE A 27 2.50 1.63 -12.36
CA ILE A 27 1.66 2.41 -11.42
C ILE A 27 1.17 3.74 -12.02
N PRO A 28 2.04 4.59 -12.61
CA PRO A 28 1.60 5.86 -13.19
C PRO A 28 0.64 5.71 -14.37
N SER A 29 0.57 4.53 -15.01
CA SER A 29 -0.29 4.29 -16.17
C SER A 29 -1.74 4.04 -15.79
N TYR A 30 -2.00 3.28 -14.72
CA TYR A 30 -3.37 2.95 -14.29
C TYR A 30 -3.89 3.84 -13.17
N THR A 31 -3.02 4.54 -12.44
CA THR A 31 -3.44 5.46 -11.37
C THR A 31 -2.61 6.77 -11.38
N PRO A 32 -2.60 7.53 -12.50
CA PRO A 32 -1.72 8.70 -12.70
C PRO A 32 -1.91 9.81 -11.65
N THR A 33 -3.14 9.96 -11.15
CA THR A 33 -3.51 10.94 -10.12
C THR A 33 -3.86 10.30 -8.78
N GLY A 34 -3.65 8.99 -8.63
CA GLY A 34 -4.11 8.21 -7.50
C GLY A 34 -3.34 8.40 -6.20
N PHE A 35 -3.75 7.62 -5.20
CA PHE A 35 -3.19 7.71 -3.85
C PHE A 35 -1.70 7.31 -3.81
N ILE A 36 -1.32 6.21 -4.45
CA ILE A 36 0.08 5.81 -4.67
C ILE A 36 0.41 6.11 -6.12
N ARG A 37 1.33 7.05 -6.38
CA ARG A 37 1.71 7.46 -7.73
C ARG A 37 2.96 6.77 -8.25
N SER A 38 3.90 6.48 -7.36
CA SER A 38 5.12 5.77 -7.75
C SER A 38 5.74 5.05 -6.56
N ILE A 39 6.41 3.95 -6.89
CA ILE A 39 7.28 3.17 -6.01
C ILE A 39 8.54 2.89 -6.81
N VAL A 40 9.71 3.35 -6.36
CA VAL A 40 10.96 3.18 -7.08
C VAL A 40 12.01 2.59 -6.14
N PRO A 41 12.57 1.39 -6.43
CA PRO A 41 13.71 0.87 -5.70
C PRO A 41 14.91 1.80 -5.78
N ALA A 42 15.53 2.16 -4.65
CA ALA A 42 16.62 3.15 -4.62
C ALA A 42 17.84 2.73 -5.47
N ASP A 43 18.12 1.42 -5.54
CA ASP A 43 19.26 0.86 -6.26
C ASP A 43 18.88 0.31 -7.65
N ASN A 44 17.71 0.68 -8.19
CA ASN A 44 17.15 0.11 -9.43
C ASN A 44 17.05 -1.43 -9.45
N LYS A 45 17.02 -2.06 -8.26
CA LYS A 45 16.82 -3.51 -8.13
C LYS A 45 15.46 -3.92 -8.71
N PRO A 46 15.36 -5.06 -9.42
CA PRO A 46 14.07 -5.60 -9.83
C PRO A 46 13.13 -5.77 -8.62
N PRO A 47 11.88 -5.28 -8.65
CA PRO A 47 10.94 -5.39 -7.53
C PRO A 47 10.74 -6.82 -7.00
N THR A 48 10.86 -7.81 -7.87
CA THR A 48 10.78 -9.24 -7.53
C THR A 48 11.93 -9.74 -6.66
N THR A 49 13.06 -9.03 -6.66
CA THR A 49 14.28 -9.40 -5.91
C THR A 49 14.48 -8.61 -4.63
N LEU A 50 13.59 -7.65 -4.33
CA LEU A 50 13.69 -6.82 -3.13
C LEU A 50 13.67 -7.67 -1.86
N GLN A 51 14.58 -7.35 -0.94
CA GLN A 51 14.73 -8.02 0.34
C GLN A 51 14.40 -7.08 1.50
N PRO A 52 14.08 -7.61 2.69
CA PRO A 52 13.95 -6.79 3.89
C PRO A 52 15.19 -5.92 4.11
N GLY A 53 14.99 -4.62 4.31
CA GLY A 53 16.08 -3.64 4.45
C GLY A 53 16.36 -2.82 3.18
N ASP A 54 15.90 -3.26 2.00
CA ASP A 54 16.03 -2.47 0.77
C ASP A 54 15.20 -1.18 0.87
N LYS A 55 15.75 -0.08 0.33
CA LYS A 55 15.09 1.23 0.34
C LYS A 55 14.27 1.44 -0.92
N LEU A 56 13.11 2.08 -0.76
CA LEU A 56 12.25 2.53 -1.83
C LEU A 56 12.15 4.06 -1.78
N THR A 57 11.78 4.68 -2.89
CA THR A 57 11.26 6.05 -2.95
C THR A 57 9.81 5.95 -3.35
N CYS A 58 8.91 6.41 -2.47
CA CYS A 58 7.47 6.35 -2.72
C CYS A 58 6.89 7.76 -2.79
N ILE A 59 6.01 7.98 -3.78
CA ILE A 59 5.20 9.19 -3.89
C ILE A 59 3.75 8.79 -3.63
N VAL A 60 3.18 9.27 -2.53
CA VAL A 60 1.83 8.92 -2.05
C VAL A 60 1.00 10.16 -1.71
N GLY A 61 -0.24 9.94 -1.25
CA GLY A 61 -1.14 11.02 -0.83
C GLY A 61 -1.49 11.96 -1.99
N TYR A 62 -1.77 11.40 -3.16
CA TYR A 62 -2.08 12.16 -4.38
C TYR A 62 -0.92 13.03 -4.87
N GLY A 63 0.32 12.58 -4.65
CA GLY A 63 1.54 13.31 -5.04
C GLY A 63 2.03 14.34 -4.03
N LYS A 64 1.36 14.47 -2.87
CA LYS A 64 1.70 15.46 -1.84
C LYS A 64 2.82 15.02 -0.90
N MET A 65 3.13 13.72 -0.87
CA MET A 65 4.07 13.15 0.08
C MET A 65 5.10 12.30 -0.65
N THR A 66 6.38 12.61 -0.44
CA THR A 66 7.51 11.79 -0.90
C THR A 66 8.31 11.35 0.32
N PHE A 67 8.62 10.06 0.41
CA PHE A 67 9.36 9.49 1.52
C PHE A 67 10.14 8.25 1.07
N THR A 68 11.07 7.80 1.92
CA THR A 68 11.97 6.68 1.62
C THR A 68 11.67 5.49 2.55
N PRO A 69 10.61 4.69 2.29
CA PRO A 69 10.32 3.55 3.14
C PRO A 69 11.33 2.42 2.94
N VAL A 70 11.34 1.49 3.89
CA VAL A 70 12.20 0.31 3.90
C VAL A 70 11.36 -0.93 3.71
N VAL A 71 11.69 -1.77 2.72
CA VAL A 71 11.04 -3.06 2.49
C VAL A 71 11.11 -3.89 3.76
N ARG A 72 9.97 -4.45 4.17
CA ARG A 72 9.84 -5.28 5.37
C ARG A 72 9.55 -6.73 5.02
N GLN A 73 8.63 -6.99 4.10
CA GLN A 73 8.33 -8.33 3.61
C GLN A 73 8.15 -8.31 2.09
N ASN A 74 8.70 -9.31 1.40
CA ASN A 74 8.46 -9.54 -0.03
C ASN A 74 8.36 -11.04 -0.29
N THR A 75 7.18 -11.59 -0.02
CA THR A 75 6.86 -13.02 -0.11
C THR A 75 5.77 -13.24 -1.15
N PRO A 76 5.48 -14.49 -1.56
CA PRO A 76 4.39 -14.77 -2.50
C PRO A 76 3.01 -14.27 -2.06
N SER A 77 2.74 -14.21 -0.75
CA SER A 77 1.44 -13.79 -0.20
C SER A 77 1.44 -12.37 0.37
N LEU A 78 2.58 -11.68 0.42
CA LEU A 78 2.68 -10.38 1.08
C LEU A 78 3.84 -9.54 0.57
N PHE A 79 3.54 -8.30 0.20
CA PHE A 79 4.52 -7.23 0.11
C PHE A 79 4.24 -6.17 1.18
N SER A 80 5.28 -5.76 1.94
CA SER A 80 5.15 -4.67 2.90
C SER A 80 6.40 -3.83 3.01
N TRP A 81 6.21 -2.57 3.39
CA TRP A 81 7.29 -1.65 3.75
C TRP A 81 6.96 -0.91 5.03
N ILE A 82 8.00 -0.44 5.70
CA ILE A 82 7.88 0.47 6.84
C ILE A 82 8.17 1.88 6.33
N GLY A 83 7.16 2.75 6.40
CA GLY A 83 7.29 4.19 6.22
C GLY A 83 7.49 4.87 7.57
N SER A 84 8.37 5.86 7.62
CA SER A 84 8.50 6.72 8.79
C SER A 84 8.63 8.18 8.33
N LEU A 85 7.84 9.04 8.97
CA LEU A 85 7.98 10.49 8.90
C LEU A 85 8.50 10.93 10.28
N PRO A 86 9.77 11.35 10.40
CA PRO A 86 10.37 11.74 11.68
C PRO A 86 9.50 12.74 12.44
N GLY A 87 9.12 12.39 13.68
CA GLY A 87 8.30 13.24 14.55
C GLY A 87 6.79 13.20 14.30
N VAL A 88 6.31 12.48 13.28
CA VAL A 88 4.87 12.43 12.94
C VAL A 88 4.30 11.03 13.12
N PHE A 89 4.80 10.02 12.41
CA PHE A 89 4.34 8.63 12.57
C PHE A 89 5.28 7.60 11.92
N THR A 90 5.16 6.34 12.35
CA THR A 90 5.75 5.18 11.67
C THR A 90 4.63 4.19 11.32
N GLY A 91 4.53 3.79 10.05
CA GLY A 91 3.48 2.89 9.56
C GLY A 91 4.08 1.71 8.82
N GLU A 92 3.55 0.51 9.03
CA GLU A 92 3.79 -0.62 8.14
C GLU A 92 2.66 -0.70 7.12
N HIS A 93 2.98 -0.40 5.86
CA HIS A 93 2.06 -0.52 4.73
C HIS A 93 2.18 -1.93 4.14
N ARG A 94 1.05 -2.64 4.03
CA ARG A 94 0.96 -4.06 3.71
C ARG A 94 -0.02 -4.30 2.56
N PHE A 95 0.37 -5.16 1.63
CA PHE A 95 -0.43 -5.68 0.53
C PHE A 95 -0.42 -7.21 0.62
N VAL A 96 -1.50 -7.79 1.15
CA VAL A 96 -1.67 -9.24 1.29
C VAL A 96 -2.43 -9.78 0.09
N PHE A 97 -1.89 -10.82 -0.55
CA PHE A 97 -2.49 -11.50 -1.69
C PHE A 97 -3.08 -12.83 -1.22
N GLU A 98 -4.34 -12.82 -0.80
CA GLU A 98 -5.00 -14.00 -0.22
C GLU A 98 -5.75 -14.79 -1.29
N GLU A 99 -5.61 -16.13 -1.26
CA GLU A 99 -6.51 -17.02 -1.98
C GLU A 99 -7.90 -17.00 -1.35
N ILE A 100 -8.94 -17.07 -2.19
CA ILE A 100 -10.31 -17.20 -1.71
C ILE A 100 -10.70 -18.69 -1.74
N PRO A 101 -11.04 -19.30 -0.58
CA PRO A 101 -11.45 -20.70 -0.54
C PRO A 101 -12.59 -20.99 -1.53
N ASN A 102 -12.45 -22.08 -2.29
CA ASN A 102 -13.42 -22.53 -3.29
C ASN A 102 -13.62 -21.58 -4.49
N GLN A 103 -12.74 -20.61 -4.70
CA GLN A 103 -12.80 -19.70 -5.85
C GLN A 103 -11.42 -19.61 -6.54
N PRO A 104 -10.97 -20.68 -7.23
CA PRO A 104 -9.68 -20.67 -7.91
C PRO A 104 -9.65 -19.56 -8.97
N GLY A 105 -8.50 -18.91 -9.11
CA GLY A 105 -8.33 -17.79 -10.03
C GLY A 105 -8.88 -16.46 -9.52
N ARG A 106 -9.22 -16.35 -8.23
CA ARG A 106 -9.53 -15.08 -7.56
C ARG A 106 -8.58 -14.82 -6.41
N THR A 107 -8.34 -13.54 -6.16
CA THR A 107 -7.52 -13.04 -5.05
C THR A 107 -8.30 -12.04 -4.24
N ARG A 108 -8.24 -12.16 -2.91
CA ARG A 108 -8.58 -11.05 -2.02
C ARG A 108 -7.31 -10.27 -1.73
N LEU A 109 -7.22 -9.05 -2.28
CA LEU A 109 -6.17 -8.12 -1.92
C LEU A 109 -6.57 -7.43 -0.62
N VAL A 110 -5.78 -7.61 0.43
CA VAL A 110 -5.90 -6.85 1.69
C VAL A 110 -4.86 -5.75 1.68
N HIS A 111 -5.33 -4.51 1.67
CA HIS A 111 -4.50 -3.32 1.66
C HIS A 111 -4.64 -2.64 3.02
N GLU A 112 -3.56 -2.71 3.80
CA GLU A 112 -3.55 -2.33 5.21
C GLU A 112 -2.39 -1.38 5.51
N GLU A 113 -2.61 -0.42 6.39
CA GLU A 113 -1.50 0.26 7.06
C GLU A 113 -1.66 0.17 8.58
N ARG A 114 -0.63 -0.38 9.24
CA ARG A 114 -0.55 -0.54 10.69
C ARG A 114 0.31 0.58 11.26
N PHE A 115 -0.30 1.44 12.05
CA PHE A 115 0.41 2.58 12.62
C PHE A 115 1.05 2.20 13.97
N SER A 116 2.29 2.65 14.14
CA SER A 116 3.12 2.49 15.33
C SER A 116 3.82 3.81 15.67
N GLY A 117 4.02 4.05 16.96
CA GLY A 117 4.61 5.31 17.47
C GLY A 117 3.58 6.33 17.94
N MET A 118 4.09 7.48 18.37
CA MET A 118 3.36 8.48 19.16
C MET A 118 2.45 9.40 18.33
N LEU A 119 1.64 8.83 17.44
CA LEU A 119 0.41 9.49 16.98
C LEU A 119 -0.64 9.58 18.11
N GLY A 120 -0.47 8.76 19.17
CA GLY A 120 -1.42 8.66 20.28
C GLY A 120 -1.25 9.66 21.43
N PHE A 121 -0.22 10.52 21.46
CA PHE A 121 0.07 11.29 22.70
C PHE A 121 0.38 12.80 22.55
N LEU A 122 0.56 13.37 21.35
CA LEU A 122 1.05 14.76 21.22
C LEU A 122 0.12 15.78 20.56
N MET A 123 -1.18 15.53 20.48
CA MET A 123 -2.10 16.56 19.97
C MET A 123 -3.43 16.52 20.77
N GLY A 124 -3.84 17.65 21.36
CA GLY A 124 -4.97 17.75 22.30
C GLY A 124 -6.31 18.22 21.70
N GLY A 125 -7.41 17.86 22.37
CA GLY A 125 -8.76 18.49 22.30
C GLY A 125 -9.56 18.34 20.99
N ASN A 126 -9.04 18.87 19.88
CA ASN A 126 -9.75 18.99 18.59
C ASN A 126 -9.51 17.81 17.62
N LEU A 127 -8.84 16.72 18.05
CA LEU A 127 -8.30 15.72 17.12
C LEU A 127 -9.06 14.43 16.94
N MET A 128 -10.09 14.10 17.73
CA MET A 128 -10.90 12.94 17.36
C MET A 128 -11.54 13.12 15.99
N ALA A 129 -11.98 14.34 15.66
CA ALA A 129 -12.47 14.69 14.33
C ALA A 129 -11.35 14.71 13.27
N ASN A 130 -10.18 15.26 13.57
CA ASN A 130 -9.06 15.32 12.60
C ASN A 130 -8.42 13.94 12.33
N ALA A 131 -8.29 13.11 13.36
CA ALA A 131 -7.82 11.73 13.25
C ALA A 131 -8.86 10.87 12.52
N ALA A 132 -10.16 11.04 12.81
CA ALA A 132 -11.22 10.38 12.06
C ALA A 132 -11.24 10.81 10.59
N GLY A 133 -11.13 12.11 10.30
CA GLY A 133 -11.07 12.63 8.93
C GLY A 133 -9.82 12.17 8.17
N TRP A 134 -8.66 12.08 8.85
CA TRP A 134 -7.44 11.55 8.26
C TRP A 134 -7.53 10.05 7.98
N ASN A 135 -8.12 9.27 8.91
CA ASN A 135 -8.36 7.84 8.71
C ASN A 135 -9.29 7.61 7.51
N GLU A 136 -10.35 8.41 7.40
CA GLU A 136 -11.31 8.30 6.30
C GLU A 136 -10.66 8.67 4.96
N ASN A 137 -9.92 9.78 4.90
CA ASN A 137 -9.20 10.18 3.68
C ASN A 137 -8.18 9.12 3.24
N THR A 138 -7.46 8.51 4.19
CA THR A 138 -6.49 7.45 3.90
C THR A 138 -7.20 6.18 3.42
N ARG A 139 -8.31 5.79 4.07
CA ARG A 139 -9.16 4.67 3.63
C ARG A 139 -9.68 4.89 2.22
N SER A 140 -10.27 6.05 1.92
CA SER A 140 -10.75 6.38 0.57
C SER A 140 -9.62 6.37 -0.46
N GLY A 141 -8.41 6.80 -0.06
CA GLY A 141 -7.20 6.69 -0.88
C GLY A 141 -6.85 5.24 -1.23
N PHE A 142 -6.89 4.34 -0.24
CA PHE A 142 -6.62 2.92 -0.44
C PHE A 142 -7.68 2.26 -1.32
N GLU A 143 -8.96 2.54 -1.08
CA GLU A 143 -10.08 2.07 -1.89
C GLU A 143 -9.96 2.53 -3.35
N SER A 144 -9.57 3.80 -3.55
CA SER A 144 -9.31 4.33 -4.90
C SER A 144 -8.19 3.59 -5.59
N PHE A 145 -7.05 3.42 -4.93
CA PHE A 145 -5.92 2.67 -5.48
C PHE A 145 -6.31 1.23 -5.81
N ASN A 146 -7.01 0.55 -4.90
CA ASN A 146 -7.48 -0.83 -5.06
C ASN A 146 -8.40 -0.99 -6.27
N ARG A 147 -9.32 -0.04 -6.47
CA ARG A 147 -10.22 -0.04 -7.62
C ARG A 147 -9.46 0.12 -8.94
N ASP A 148 -8.57 1.10 -9.01
CA ASP A 148 -7.78 1.37 -10.23
C ASP A 148 -6.86 0.16 -10.54
N PHE A 149 -6.21 -0.40 -9.52
CA PHE A 149 -5.38 -1.59 -9.62
C PHE A 149 -6.18 -2.80 -10.07
N LYS A 150 -7.37 -3.05 -9.50
CA LYS A 150 -8.28 -4.12 -9.93
C LYS A 150 -8.62 -3.99 -11.42
N LEU A 151 -9.02 -2.81 -11.86
CA LEU A 151 -9.38 -2.56 -13.27
C LEU A 151 -8.20 -2.84 -14.20
N TRP A 152 -6.98 -2.45 -13.82
CA TRP A 152 -5.78 -2.75 -14.59
C TRP A 152 -5.39 -4.23 -14.56
N VAL A 153 -5.60 -4.93 -13.44
CA VAL A 153 -5.33 -6.37 -13.36
C VAL A 153 -6.28 -7.17 -14.25
N GLU A 154 -7.56 -6.82 -14.21
CA GLU A 154 -8.64 -7.51 -14.95
C GLU A 154 -8.77 -7.05 -16.40
N GLY A 155 -8.26 -5.86 -16.72
CA GLY A 155 -8.12 -5.36 -18.09
C GLY A 155 -7.11 -6.21 -18.87
N LYS A 156 -7.50 -6.60 -20.08
CA LYS A 156 -6.63 -7.27 -21.06
C LYS A 156 -5.69 -6.27 -21.71
#